data_AF-A0A095ZBN4-F1
#
_entry.id   AF-A0A095ZBN4-F1
#
_cell.length_a   1.000
_cell.length_b   1.000
_cell.length_c   1.000
_cell.angle_alpha   90.00
_cell.angle_beta   90.00
_cell.angle_gamma   90.00
#
_symmetry.space_group_name_H-M   'P 1'
#
loop_
_entity.id
_entity.type
_entity.pdbx_description
1 polymer ?
#
loop_
_entity_poly.entity_id
_entity_poly.type
_entity_poly.pdbx_seq_one_letter_code
_entity_poly.pdbx_strand_id
1 'polypeptide(L)'
;MTDADRSRRFRLAPWPILLLSFVFVFGAAMSAWGPVNVLAWRGGEFPDVDPERPTYQQRIAEIGREQYGEQPDGARYFSRGDEVAVLDDGSSSAEGRWDAAFVSWVLNEAGLPVRPETAGDVDAWLIDDPLELAGAMADRGAYIDADDEPEFSPQIGDLIFYDYPGPFGHHVNIVVAVSGDVVTVGGDELGRVGLAHMNLRNRSGIMGWGATGRLEDPIAPEPSAAAGDANDGEAGETGEADPEFASDPTATPEDAPR
;
A
#
# COMPACT_ATOMS: atom_id res chain seq x y z
N MET A 1 6.77 -73.55 -52.11
CA MET A 1 7.55 -72.93 -51.02
C MET A 1 7.26 -71.45 -51.04
N THR A 2 6.37 -71.04 -50.16
CA THR A 2 6.00 -69.67 -49.84
C THR A 2 7.06 -69.06 -48.95
N ASP A 3 7.56 -67.86 -49.28
CA ASP A 3 7.77 -66.86 -48.25
C ASP A 3 7.70 -65.45 -48.87
N ALA A 4 6.67 -64.72 -48.48
CA ALA A 4 6.42 -63.35 -48.91
C ALA A 4 6.90 -62.43 -47.78
N ASP A 5 7.98 -61.72 -48.05
CA ASP A 5 8.57 -60.73 -47.14
C ASP A 5 7.56 -59.59 -46.87
N ARG A 6 6.99 -59.60 -45.66
CA ARG A 6 5.92 -58.70 -45.25
C ARG A 6 6.56 -57.43 -44.70
N SER A 7 6.72 -56.43 -45.57
CA SER A 7 7.20 -55.09 -45.19
C SER A 7 6.41 -54.56 -43.98
N ARG A 8 7.03 -54.48 -42.80
CA ARG A 8 6.46 -53.82 -41.63
C ARG A 8 6.44 -52.32 -41.91
N ARG A 9 5.27 -51.82 -42.34
CA ARG A 9 4.99 -50.38 -42.40
C ARG A 9 5.06 -49.84 -40.97
N PHE A 10 6.17 -49.20 -40.63
CA PHE A 10 6.29 -48.41 -39.40
C PHE A 10 5.24 -47.29 -39.47
N ARG A 11 4.09 -47.52 -38.85
CA ARG A 11 3.12 -46.45 -38.57
C ARG A 11 3.81 -45.56 -37.54
N LEU A 12 4.44 -44.48 -37.99
CA LEU A 12 4.87 -43.39 -37.13
C LEU A 12 3.64 -42.98 -36.31
N ALA A 13 3.67 -43.27 -35.01
CA ALA A 13 2.61 -42.87 -34.11
C ALA A 13 2.40 -41.35 -34.24
N PRO A 14 1.15 -40.84 -34.12
CA PRO A 14 0.83 -39.43 -34.33
C PRO A 14 1.35 -38.50 -33.20
N TRP A 15 2.41 -38.91 -32.51
CA TRP A 15 3.12 -38.14 -31.49
C TRP A 15 3.44 -36.70 -31.89
N PRO A 16 3.94 -36.39 -33.10
CA PRO A 16 4.19 -34.99 -33.45
C PRO A 16 2.91 -34.16 -33.54
N ILE A 17 1.78 -34.75 -33.94
CA ILE A 17 0.49 -34.05 -34.00
C ILE A 17 -0.04 -33.81 -32.58
N LEU A 18 0.06 -34.79 -31.70
CA LEU A 18 -0.38 -34.65 -30.30
C LEU A 18 0.46 -33.62 -29.53
N LEU A 19 1.78 -33.61 -29.75
CA LEU A 19 2.68 -32.61 -29.18
C LEU A 19 2.32 -31.20 -29.65
N LEU A 20 2.09 -31.04 -30.96
CA LEU A 20 1.78 -29.74 -31.55
C LEU A 20 0.41 -29.21 -31.11
N SER A 21 -0.59 -30.10 -31.01
CA SER A 21 -1.89 -29.76 -30.42
C SER A 21 -1.78 -29.38 -28.95
N PHE A 22 -0.97 -30.10 -28.16
CA PHE A 22 -0.72 -29.74 -26.76
C PHE A 22 -0.07 -28.35 -26.64
N VAL A 23 0.96 -28.05 -27.44
CA VAL A 23 1.61 -26.73 -27.45
C VAL A 23 0.62 -25.61 -27.80
N PHE A 24 -0.25 -25.83 -28.80
CA PHE A 24 -1.24 -24.83 -29.20
C PHE A 24 -2.33 -24.62 -28.15
N VAL A 25 -2.88 -25.69 -27.59
CA VAL A 25 -3.92 -25.61 -26.54
C VAL A 25 -3.33 -25.03 -25.26
N PHE A 26 -2.11 -25.43 -24.89
CA PHE A 26 -1.39 -24.88 -23.74
C PHE A 26 -1.07 -23.40 -23.95
N GLY A 27 -0.58 -23.01 -25.14
CA GLY A 27 -0.32 -21.61 -25.48
C GLY A 27 -1.58 -20.74 -25.47
N ALA A 28 -2.69 -21.25 -26.02
CA ALA A 28 -3.99 -20.57 -25.99
C ALA A 28 -4.54 -20.47 -24.56
N ALA A 29 -4.43 -21.53 -23.76
CA ALA A 29 -4.80 -21.51 -22.34
C ALA A 29 -3.92 -20.53 -21.55
N MET A 30 -2.61 -20.50 -21.79
CA MET A 30 -1.69 -19.55 -21.17
C MET A 30 -1.89 -18.10 -21.64
N SER A 31 -2.49 -17.89 -22.82
CA SER A 31 -2.81 -16.53 -23.28
C SER A 31 -4.18 -16.06 -22.76
N ALA A 32 -5.14 -16.97 -22.65
CA ALA A 32 -6.50 -16.66 -22.20
C ALA A 32 -6.63 -16.64 -20.66
N TRP A 33 -5.95 -17.56 -19.98
CA TRP A 33 -5.97 -17.74 -18.52
C TRP A 33 -4.58 -17.70 -17.89
N GLY A 34 -3.53 -17.77 -18.70
CA GLY A 34 -2.19 -17.67 -18.15
C GLY A 34 -1.92 -16.24 -17.71
N PRO A 35 -1.00 -16.10 -16.76
CA PRO A 35 -0.81 -14.86 -16.04
C PRO A 35 0.07 -13.92 -16.86
N VAL A 36 -0.42 -13.41 -17.99
CA VAL A 36 0.25 -12.37 -18.77
C VAL A 36 0.45 -11.06 -17.97
N ASN A 37 -0.12 -10.97 -16.77
CA ASN A 37 0.15 -9.93 -15.76
C ASN A 37 1.12 -10.32 -14.64
N VAL A 38 1.49 -11.58 -14.44
CA VAL A 38 2.38 -11.95 -13.31
C VAL A 38 3.84 -11.64 -13.65
N LEU A 39 4.17 -11.50 -14.93
CA LEU A 39 5.37 -10.77 -15.35
C LEU A 39 5.01 -9.30 -15.63
N ALA A 40 4.57 -8.57 -14.61
CA ALA A 40 5.01 -7.17 -14.57
C ALA A 40 6.53 -7.21 -14.75
N TRP A 41 7.06 -6.48 -15.72
CA TRP A 41 8.50 -6.41 -15.91
C TRP A 41 9.11 -5.95 -14.58
N ARG A 42 9.84 -6.85 -13.92
CA ARG A 42 10.44 -6.61 -12.60
C ARG A 42 11.89 -6.19 -12.80
N GLY A 43 12.24 -5.03 -12.25
CA GLY A 43 13.55 -4.41 -12.40
C GLY A 43 13.65 -3.45 -13.59
N GLY A 44 14.68 -2.61 -13.57
CA GLY A 44 14.87 -1.55 -14.54
C GLY A 44 15.73 -0.42 -13.95
N GLU A 45 15.86 0.67 -14.70
CA GLU A 45 16.41 1.91 -14.16
C GLU A 45 15.34 2.60 -13.32
N PHE A 46 15.71 3.06 -12.12
CA PHE A 46 14.77 3.79 -11.28
C PHE A 46 14.44 5.14 -11.95
N PRO A 47 13.14 5.49 -12.12
CA PRO A 47 12.77 6.72 -12.82
C PRO A 47 13.38 7.97 -12.19
N ASP A 48 13.66 8.99 -13.01
CA ASP A 48 14.08 10.29 -12.49
C ASP A 48 12.97 10.92 -11.64
N VAL A 49 13.36 11.56 -10.54
CA VAL A 49 12.42 12.29 -9.67
C VAL A 49 12.17 13.62 -10.31
N ASP A 50 10.91 13.89 -10.58
CA ASP A 50 10.44 15.15 -11.14
C ASP A 50 10.56 16.26 -10.06
N PRO A 51 11.45 17.26 -10.25
CA PRO A 51 11.70 18.30 -9.24
C PRO A 51 10.54 19.29 -9.11
N GLU A 52 9.56 19.25 -10.02
CA GLU A 52 8.36 20.11 -9.98
C GLU A 52 7.25 19.55 -9.09
N ARG A 53 7.43 18.32 -8.55
CA ARG A 53 6.45 17.67 -7.67
C ARG A 53 6.42 18.28 -6.27
N PRO A 54 5.33 18.10 -5.49
CA PRO A 54 5.34 18.40 -4.06
C PRO A 54 6.51 17.73 -3.32
N THR A 55 7.08 18.41 -2.32
CA THR A 55 8.27 17.97 -1.59
C THR A 55 8.14 16.56 -1.00
N TYR A 56 6.95 16.19 -0.52
CA TYR A 56 6.75 14.85 0.04
C TYR A 56 6.84 13.75 -1.03
N GLN A 57 6.31 14.00 -2.24
CA GLN A 57 6.39 13.05 -3.36
C GLN A 57 7.85 12.86 -3.80
N GLN A 58 8.60 13.97 -3.86
CA GLN A 58 10.04 13.93 -4.15
C GLN A 58 10.77 13.07 -3.12
N ARG A 59 10.54 13.31 -1.82
CA ARG A 59 11.16 12.54 -0.73
C ARG A 59 10.84 11.06 -0.80
N ILE A 60 9.56 10.69 -0.95
CA ILE A 60 9.14 9.29 -1.06
C ILE A 60 9.88 8.59 -2.22
N ALA A 61 9.92 9.23 -3.39
CA ALA A 61 10.56 8.65 -4.56
C ALA A 61 12.11 8.64 -4.46
N GLU A 62 12.72 9.62 -3.80
CA GLU A 62 14.16 9.64 -3.51
C GLU A 62 14.57 8.53 -2.54
N ILE A 63 13.83 8.36 -1.44
CA ILE A 63 14.02 7.26 -0.49
C ILE A 63 13.86 5.93 -1.23
N GLY A 64 12.79 5.77 -2.00
CA GLY A 64 12.58 4.57 -2.82
C GLY A 64 13.74 4.28 -3.78
N ARG A 65 14.34 5.32 -4.40
CA ARG A 65 15.51 5.18 -5.27
C ARG A 65 16.72 4.68 -4.51
N GLU A 66 17.00 5.27 -3.35
CA GLU A 66 18.12 4.88 -2.50
C GLU A 66 17.98 3.42 -2.06
N GLN A 67 16.82 3.05 -1.54
CA GLN A 67 16.55 1.67 -1.11
C GLN A 67 16.63 0.67 -2.27
N TYR A 68 16.16 1.05 -3.46
CA TYR A 68 16.33 0.24 -4.68
C TYR A 68 17.80 0.12 -5.10
N GLY A 69 18.63 1.14 -4.88
CA GLY A 69 20.06 1.09 -5.18
C GLY A 69 20.88 0.26 -4.19
N GLU A 70 20.58 0.41 -2.90
CA GLU A 70 21.31 -0.23 -1.80
C GLU A 70 20.91 -1.69 -1.59
N GLN A 71 19.66 -2.04 -1.89
CA GLN A 71 19.08 -3.36 -1.65
C GLN A 71 19.30 -3.88 -0.20
N PRO A 72 18.84 -3.16 0.84
CA PRO A 72 18.98 -3.63 2.22
C PRO A 72 18.20 -4.91 2.49
N ASP A 73 18.56 -5.59 3.58
CA ASP A 73 17.79 -6.74 4.08
C ASP A 73 16.40 -6.29 4.58
N GLY A 74 15.37 -7.10 4.33
CA GLY A 74 13.99 -6.79 4.69
C GLY A 74 13.79 -6.51 6.19
N ALA A 75 14.63 -7.10 7.06
CA ALA A 75 14.58 -6.86 8.49
C ALA A 75 14.87 -5.39 8.88
N ARG A 76 15.48 -4.59 7.99
CA ARG A 76 15.70 -3.15 8.20
C ARG A 76 14.40 -2.36 8.35
N TYR A 77 13.32 -2.79 7.70
CA TYR A 77 12.09 -2.00 7.62
C TYR A 77 11.18 -2.14 8.85
N PHE A 78 11.58 -2.93 9.84
CA PHE A 78 10.83 -3.19 11.08
C PHE A 78 11.28 -2.34 12.26
N SER A 79 12.24 -1.43 12.06
CA SER A 79 12.78 -0.58 13.12
C SER A 79 13.29 0.74 12.57
N ARG A 80 13.45 1.72 13.45
CA ARG A 80 14.14 2.96 13.14
C ARG A 80 15.66 2.79 13.22
N GLY A 81 16.37 3.19 12.17
CA GLY A 81 17.84 3.25 12.15
C GLY A 81 18.53 1.94 11.71
N ASP A 82 19.80 1.78 12.08
CA ASP A 82 20.63 0.62 11.68
C ASP A 82 20.53 -0.57 12.64
N GLU A 83 19.74 -0.46 13.70
CA GLU A 83 19.47 -1.59 14.60
C GLU A 83 18.46 -2.52 13.93
N VAL A 84 18.92 -3.70 13.51
CA VAL A 84 18.06 -4.74 12.96
C VAL A 84 17.11 -5.22 14.06
N ALA A 85 15.80 -5.11 13.83
CA ALA A 85 14.81 -5.71 14.72
C ALA A 85 15.07 -7.22 14.80
N VAL A 86 15.46 -7.69 16.00
CA VAL A 86 15.54 -9.12 16.29
C VAL A 86 14.16 -9.53 16.77
N LEU A 87 13.44 -10.33 15.98
CA LEU A 87 12.16 -10.89 16.45
C LEU A 87 12.43 -11.87 17.60
N ASP A 88 11.50 -11.90 18.56
CA ASP A 88 11.61 -12.63 19.83
C ASP A 88 11.72 -14.17 19.67
N ASP A 89 11.46 -14.70 18.47
CA ASP A 89 11.57 -16.13 18.14
C ASP A 89 12.90 -16.51 17.45
N GLY A 90 13.81 -15.56 17.25
CA GLY A 90 15.08 -15.77 16.57
C GLY A 90 14.96 -15.94 15.05
N SER A 91 13.77 -15.76 14.48
CA SER A 91 13.59 -15.53 13.06
C SER A 91 13.92 -14.08 12.75
N SER A 92 14.54 -13.81 11.61
CA SER A 92 14.48 -12.48 11.02
C SER A 92 13.07 -12.30 10.47
N SER A 93 12.46 -11.14 10.64
CA SER A 93 11.23 -10.74 9.94
C SER A 93 11.32 -10.89 8.41
N ALA A 94 12.52 -11.11 7.87
CA ALA A 94 12.79 -11.53 6.49
C ALA A 94 12.22 -12.90 6.08
N GLU A 95 11.70 -13.74 7.00
CA GLU A 95 10.96 -14.96 6.63
C GLU A 95 9.47 -14.68 6.32
N GLY A 96 8.95 -13.53 6.78
CA GLY A 96 7.60 -13.04 6.49
C GLY A 96 7.60 -12.02 5.36
N ARG A 97 6.40 -11.66 4.90
CA ARG A 97 6.22 -10.60 3.90
C ARG A 97 6.49 -9.26 4.56
N TRP A 98 7.26 -8.41 3.88
CA TRP A 98 7.73 -7.13 4.44
C TRP A 98 7.41 -5.93 3.55
N ASP A 99 6.48 -6.09 2.59
CA ASP A 99 6.04 -5.04 1.68
C ASP A 99 5.36 -3.88 2.41
N ALA A 100 4.43 -4.16 3.33
CA ALA A 100 3.79 -3.11 4.14
C ALA A 100 4.76 -2.44 5.11
N ALA A 101 5.68 -3.19 5.73
CA ALA A 101 6.72 -2.63 6.59
C ALA A 101 7.62 -1.66 5.81
N PHE A 102 8.04 -2.05 4.59
CA PHE A 102 8.78 -1.17 3.68
C PHE A 102 8.01 0.11 3.39
N VAL A 103 6.73 0.02 3.03
CA VAL A 103 5.90 1.20 2.73
C VAL A 103 5.75 2.11 3.95
N SER A 104 5.42 1.54 5.11
CA SER A 104 5.31 2.28 6.37
C SER A 104 6.61 3.01 6.71
N TRP A 105 7.75 2.35 6.51
CA TRP A 105 9.08 2.92 6.76
C TRP A 105 9.38 4.08 5.82
N VAL A 106 9.13 3.92 4.51
CA VAL A 106 9.34 4.99 3.52
C VAL A 106 8.46 6.20 3.82
N LEU A 107 7.19 5.98 4.18
CA LEU A 107 6.27 7.06 4.54
C LEU A 107 6.70 7.76 5.83
N ASN A 108 7.16 7.01 6.84
CA ASN A 108 7.71 7.59 8.07
C ASN A 108 8.94 8.45 7.79
N GLU A 109 9.91 7.95 7.02
CA GLU A 109 11.13 8.70 6.65
C GLU A 109 10.83 9.93 5.79
N ALA A 110 9.77 9.88 4.97
CA ALA A 110 9.29 11.05 4.23
C ALA A 110 8.62 12.12 5.12
N GLY A 111 8.32 11.79 6.39
CA GLY A 111 7.59 12.65 7.33
C GLY A 111 6.08 12.57 7.19
N LEU A 112 5.56 11.49 6.60
CA LEU A 112 4.14 11.21 6.40
C LEU A 112 3.72 9.87 7.04
N PRO A 113 4.01 9.63 8.33
CA PRO A 113 3.61 8.38 8.95
C PRO A 113 2.08 8.26 8.91
N VAL A 114 1.58 7.06 8.59
CA VAL A 114 0.13 6.81 8.53
C VAL A 114 -0.45 6.83 9.95
N ARG A 115 0.27 6.26 10.92
CA ARG A 115 -0.07 6.28 12.35
C ARG A 115 0.79 7.25 13.14
N PRO A 116 0.26 7.82 14.24
CA PRO A 116 1.07 8.64 15.12
C PRO A 116 2.06 7.79 15.91
N GLU A 117 3.21 8.38 16.22
CA GLU A 117 4.07 7.85 17.27
C GLU A 117 3.32 7.88 18.61
N THR A 118 3.56 6.87 19.45
CA THR A 118 2.99 6.80 20.80
C THR A 118 4.11 6.93 21.82
N ALA A 119 3.87 7.69 22.90
CA ALA A 119 4.87 7.87 23.94
C ALA A 119 5.28 6.51 24.56
N GLY A 120 6.56 6.16 24.45
CA GLY A 120 7.11 4.89 24.96
C GLY A 120 7.17 3.76 23.93
N ASP A 121 6.62 3.96 22.73
CA ASP A 121 6.71 3.03 21.61
C ASP A 121 7.19 3.78 20.35
N VAL A 122 8.49 3.64 20.07
CA VAL A 122 9.15 4.33 18.95
C VAL A 122 8.80 3.74 17.59
N ASP A 123 8.20 2.55 17.56
CA ASP A 123 7.81 1.83 16.35
C ASP A 123 6.28 1.79 16.16
N ALA A 124 5.51 2.58 16.92
CA ALA A 124 4.06 2.70 16.78
C ALA A 124 3.59 3.20 15.39
N TRP A 125 4.51 3.75 14.59
CA TRP A 125 4.28 4.12 13.20
C TRP A 125 4.22 2.91 12.26
N LEU A 126 4.81 1.79 12.64
CA LEU A 126 4.98 0.60 11.81
C LEU A 126 3.64 -0.11 11.61
N ILE A 127 3.37 -0.42 10.34
CA ILE A 127 2.31 -1.33 9.93
C ILE A 127 2.94 -2.31 8.95
N ASP A 128 2.92 -3.60 9.29
CA ASP A 128 3.56 -4.66 8.51
C ASP A 128 2.56 -5.53 7.73
N ASP A 129 1.26 -5.35 7.95
CA ASP A 129 0.18 -5.99 7.18
C ASP A 129 -0.46 -5.02 6.16
N PRO A 130 -0.60 -5.41 4.87
CA PRO A 130 -1.18 -4.54 3.85
C PRO A 130 -2.65 -4.18 4.04
N LEU A 131 -3.47 -5.05 4.64
CA LEU A 131 -4.88 -4.74 4.92
C LEU A 131 -5.00 -3.78 6.09
N GLU A 132 -4.18 -3.97 7.11
CA GLU A 132 -4.08 -3.04 8.24
C GLU A 132 -3.63 -1.65 7.77
N LEU A 133 -2.67 -1.59 6.85
CA LEU A 133 -2.21 -0.32 6.26
C LEU A 133 -3.32 0.34 5.44
N ALA A 134 -4.08 -0.42 4.64
CA ALA A 134 -5.25 0.09 3.93
C ALA A 134 -6.31 0.65 4.89
N GLY A 135 -6.58 -0.05 5.99
CA GLY A 135 -7.49 0.41 7.06
C GLY A 135 -7.02 1.70 7.70
N ALA A 136 -5.74 1.79 8.07
CA ALA A 136 -5.17 3.01 8.66
C ALA A 136 -5.18 4.20 7.68
N MET A 137 -4.98 3.96 6.39
CA MET A 137 -5.18 4.98 5.34
C MET A 137 -6.66 5.40 5.26
N ALA A 138 -7.60 4.46 5.36
CA ALA A 138 -9.04 4.74 5.32
C ALA A 138 -9.49 5.58 6.51
N ASP A 139 -8.98 5.30 7.72
CA ASP A 139 -9.26 6.08 8.94
C ASP A 139 -8.83 7.55 8.80
N ARG A 140 -7.82 7.82 7.95
CA ARG A 140 -7.36 9.17 7.61
C ARG A 140 -8.02 9.77 6.37
N GLY A 141 -9.02 9.10 5.80
CA GLY A 141 -9.66 9.51 4.54
C GLY A 141 -8.73 9.43 3.31
N ALA A 142 -7.60 8.73 3.44
CA ALA A 142 -6.56 8.60 2.43
C ALA A 142 -6.72 7.35 1.56
N TYR A 143 -7.53 6.37 1.96
CA TYR A 143 -7.84 5.21 1.12
C TYR A 143 -8.97 5.51 0.13
N ILE A 144 -8.82 5.03 -1.10
CA ILE A 144 -9.80 5.10 -2.17
C ILE A 144 -10.03 3.69 -2.69
N ASP A 145 -11.24 3.16 -2.54
CA ASP A 145 -11.60 1.85 -3.05
C ASP A 145 -11.66 1.87 -4.59
N ALA A 146 -11.09 0.85 -5.23
CA ALA A 146 -11.05 0.79 -6.70
C ALA A 146 -12.45 0.58 -7.32
N ASP A 147 -13.38 -0.05 -6.59
CA ASP A 147 -14.77 -0.22 -7.05
C ASP A 147 -15.58 1.08 -6.92
N ASP A 148 -15.24 1.92 -5.94
CA ASP A 148 -15.89 3.23 -5.73
C ASP A 148 -15.41 4.30 -6.73
N GLU A 149 -14.12 4.30 -7.07
CA GLU A 149 -13.52 5.24 -8.03
C GLU A 149 -12.70 4.52 -9.12
N PRO A 150 -13.33 3.83 -10.08
CA PRO A 150 -12.64 3.04 -11.11
C PRO A 150 -11.83 3.87 -12.12
N GLU A 151 -12.04 5.19 -12.13
CA GLU A 151 -11.34 6.15 -12.99
C GLU A 151 -10.17 6.84 -12.26
N PHE A 152 -9.97 6.55 -10.97
CA PHE A 152 -8.88 7.13 -10.20
C PHE A 152 -7.53 6.75 -10.83
N SER A 153 -6.65 7.75 -10.97
CA SER A 153 -5.30 7.55 -11.45
C SER A 153 -4.32 7.98 -10.35
N PRO A 154 -3.55 7.04 -9.78
CA PRO A 154 -2.62 7.36 -8.71
C PRO A 154 -1.53 8.30 -9.20
N GLN A 155 -1.01 9.12 -8.30
CA GLN A 155 0.11 10.03 -8.51
C GLN A 155 1.39 9.44 -7.93
N ILE A 156 2.53 10.07 -8.25
CA ILE A 156 3.81 9.73 -7.61
C ILE A 156 3.67 9.91 -6.10
N GLY A 157 4.12 8.91 -5.34
CA GLY A 157 3.98 8.82 -3.89
C GLY A 157 2.77 8.02 -3.43
N ASP A 158 1.73 7.87 -4.26
CA ASP A 158 0.53 7.10 -3.86
C ASP A 158 0.80 5.61 -3.76
N LEU A 159 -0.02 4.93 -2.96
CA LEU A 159 0.06 3.49 -2.75
C LEU A 159 -0.91 2.76 -3.69
N ILE A 160 -0.52 1.56 -4.12
CA ILE A 160 -1.42 0.62 -4.78
C ILE A 160 -1.53 -0.61 -3.90
N PHE A 161 -2.75 -0.93 -3.47
CA PHE A 161 -3.06 -2.15 -2.73
C PHE A 161 -3.58 -3.22 -3.66
N TYR A 162 -3.09 -4.44 -3.48
CA TYR A 162 -3.44 -5.59 -4.30
C TYR A 162 -4.03 -6.72 -3.48
N ASP A 163 -4.92 -7.51 -4.09
CA ASP A 163 -5.35 -8.83 -3.65
C ASP A 163 -5.03 -9.84 -4.76
N TYR A 164 -3.93 -10.57 -4.58
CA TYR A 164 -3.51 -11.60 -5.53
C TYR A 164 -4.02 -12.99 -5.11
N PRO A 165 -4.52 -13.79 -6.06
CA PRO A 165 -4.97 -15.14 -5.75
C PRO A 165 -3.81 -16.07 -5.36
N GLY A 166 -4.11 -17.02 -4.48
CA GLY A 166 -3.17 -18.06 -4.09
C GLY A 166 -2.15 -17.58 -3.06
N PRO A 167 -0.89 -18.06 -3.11
CA PRO A 167 0.10 -17.80 -2.05
C PRO A 167 0.65 -16.37 -2.05
N PHE A 168 0.30 -15.54 -3.04
CA PHE A 168 0.79 -14.17 -3.16
C PHE A 168 0.06 -13.17 -2.24
N GLY A 169 -1.22 -13.41 -1.94
CA GLY A 169 -2.00 -12.65 -0.97
C GLY A 169 -2.08 -11.14 -1.24
N HIS A 170 -2.32 -10.37 -0.17
CA HIS A 170 -2.47 -8.91 -0.23
C HIS A 170 -1.13 -8.21 -0.33
N HIS A 171 -0.88 -7.32 -1.28
CA HIS A 171 0.44 -6.68 -1.44
C HIS A 171 0.29 -5.17 -1.56
N VAL A 172 1.32 -4.40 -1.22
CA VAL A 172 1.30 -2.95 -1.39
C VAL A 172 2.61 -2.41 -1.98
N ASN A 173 2.49 -1.51 -2.95
CA ASN A 173 3.62 -0.81 -3.56
C ASN A 173 3.39 0.70 -3.60
N ILE A 174 4.48 1.47 -3.74
CA ILE A 174 4.50 2.93 -3.89
C ILE A 174 4.68 3.29 -5.37
N VAL A 175 3.89 4.22 -5.88
CA VAL A 175 4.04 4.76 -7.24
C VAL A 175 5.23 5.73 -7.31
N VAL A 176 6.14 5.48 -8.25
CA VAL A 176 7.35 6.31 -8.45
C VAL A 176 7.41 6.97 -9.82
N ALA A 177 6.58 6.53 -10.77
CA ALA A 177 6.37 7.24 -12.03
C ALA A 177 4.99 6.95 -12.64
N VAL A 178 4.45 7.98 -13.32
CA VAL A 178 3.20 7.89 -14.09
C VAL A 178 3.48 8.50 -15.46
N SER A 179 3.70 7.66 -16.48
CA SER A 179 4.01 8.09 -17.84
C SER A 179 3.48 7.08 -18.86
N GLY A 180 2.16 7.05 -19.03
CA GLY A 180 1.46 6.02 -19.80
C GLY A 180 1.28 4.74 -18.97
N ASP A 181 2.38 4.07 -18.66
CA ASP A 181 2.41 3.00 -17.66
C ASP A 181 2.76 3.57 -16.28
N VAL A 182 2.36 2.84 -15.23
CA VAL A 182 2.70 3.14 -13.84
C VAL A 182 3.91 2.30 -13.45
N VAL A 183 4.88 2.95 -12.83
CA VAL A 183 6.04 2.29 -12.22
C VAL A 183 5.89 2.38 -10.72
N THR A 184 6.03 1.25 -10.05
CA THR A 184 6.00 1.17 -8.59
C THR A 184 7.31 0.64 -8.03
N VAL A 185 7.65 1.07 -6.82
CA VAL A 185 8.66 0.43 -5.97
C VAL A 185 7.96 -0.28 -4.80
N GLY A 186 8.42 -1.46 -4.45
CA GLY A 186 7.85 -2.26 -3.37
C GLY A 186 8.91 -3.04 -2.61
N GLY A 187 8.59 -3.38 -1.37
CA GLY A 187 9.31 -4.37 -0.59
C GLY A 187 8.86 -5.79 -0.93
N ASP A 188 9.66 -6.77 -0.55
CA ASP A 188 9.45 -8.20 -0.76
C ASP A 188 9.11 -8.60 -2.22
N GLU A 189 9.61 -7.84 -3.18
CA GLU A 189 9.44 -8.12 -4.60
C GLU A 189 10.42 -9.23 -5.00
N LEU A 190 10.04 -10.48 -4.71
CA LEU A 190 10.90 -11.66 -4.77
C LEU A 190 12.07 -11.57 -3.74
N GLY A 191 11.76 -11.12 -2.52
CA GLY A 191 12.72 -10.99 -1.43
C GLY A 191 13.68 -9.81 -1.56
N ARG A 192 13.30 -8.76 -2.31
CA ARG A 192 14.12 -7.58 -2.59
C ARG A 192 13.28 -6.31 -2.68
N VAL A 193 13.94 -5.16 -2.66
CA VAL A 193 13.31 -3.91 -3.09
C VAL A 193 13.23 -3.93 -4.61
N GLY A 194 12.03 -3.94 -5.17
CA GLY A 194 11.81 -4.17 -6.59
C GLY A 194 11.01 -3.08 -7.28
N LEU A 195 11.29 -2.89 -8.56
CA LEU A 195 10.45 -2.10 -9.45
C LEU A 195 9.46 -3.00 -10.18
N ALA A 196 8.24 -2.52 -10.37
CA ALA A 196 7.24 -3.16 -11.23
C ALA A 196 6.65 -2.14 -12.20
N HIS A 197 6.63 -2.50 -13.48
CA HIS A 197 5.97 -1.73 -14.55
C HIS A 197 4.61 -2.34 -14.85
N MET A 198 3.55 -1.53 -14.83
CA MET A 198 2.21 -2.02 -15.10
C MET A 198 1.33 -1.01 -15.80
N ASN A 199 0.47 -1.55 -16.66
CA ASN A 199 -0.66 -0.82 -17.19
C ASN A 199 -1.89 -1.09 -16.30
N LEU A 200 -2.37 -0.06 -15.60
CA LEU A 200 -3.46 -0.21 -14.63
C LEU A 200 -4.74 -0.79 -15.26
N ARG A 201 -5.05 -0.47 -16.52
CA ARG A 201 -6.26 -0.96 -17.21
C ARG A 201 -6.28 -2.47 -17.41
N ASN A 202 -5.10 -3.05 -17.53
CA ASN A 202 -4.96 -4.48 -17.73
C ASN A 202 -4.67 -5.20 -16.42
N ARG A 203 -4.38 -4.50 -15.32
CA ARG A 203 -3.97 -5.09 -14.04
C ARG A 203 -5.19 -5.57 -13.26
N SER A 204 -5.21 -6.88 -12.97
CA SER A 204 -6.20 -7.48 -12.08
C SER A 204 -5.73 -7.48 -10.63
N GLY A 205 -6.67 -7.55 -9.69
CA GLY A 205 -6.37 -7.69 -8.27
C GLY A 205 -5.90 -6.40 -7.62
N ILE A 206 -6.26 -5.23 -8.17
CA ILE A 206 -6.12 -3.97 -7.45
C ILE A 206 -7.34 -3.83 -6.53
N MET A 207 -7.10 -3.62 -5.24
CA MET A 207 -8.15 -3.34 -4.26
C MET A 207 -8.48 -1.85 -4.17
N GLY A 208 -7.46 -1.00 -4.29
CA GLY A 208 -7.61 0.42 -4.08
C GLY A 208 -6.28 1.15 -4.00
N TRP A 209 -6.37 2.42 -3.61
CA TRP A 209 -5.30 3.39 -3.68
C TRP A 209 -5.11 4.09 -2.34
N GLY A 210 -3.86 4.32 -1.95
CA GLY A 210 -3.52 5.19 -0.84
C GLY A 210 -3.10 6.56 -1.35
N ALA A 211 -3.97 7.56 -1.27
CA ALA A 211 -3.69 8.93 -1.70
C ALA A 211 -2.85 9.67 -0.64
N THR A 212 -1.52 9.63 -0.79
CA THR A 212 -0.58 10.16 0.21
C THR A 212 -0.69 11.67 0.40
N GLY A 213 -1.14 12.41 -0.61
CA GLY A 213 -1.45 13.84 -0.47
C GLY A 213 -2.56 14.14 0.56
N ARG A 214 -3.38 13.15 0.94
CA ARG A 214 -4.39 13.31 2.01
C ARG A 214 -3.80 13.08 3.42
N LEU A 215 -2.54 12.68 3.52
CA LEU A 215 -1.84 12.50 4.80
C LEU A 215 -1.10 13.77 5.27
N GLU A 216 -1.03 14.81 4.43
CA GLU A 216 -0.33 16.07 4.73
C GLU A 216 -0.92 16.81 5.94
N ASP A 217 -2.19 16.57 6.26
CA ASP A 217 -2.80 17.12 7.47
C ASP A 217 -2.18 16.46 8.72
N PRO A 218 -1.76 17.25 9.73
CA PRO A 218 -1.17 16.70 10.94
C PRO A 218 -2.13 15.71 11.61
N ILE A 219 -1.59 14.55 12.03
CA ILE A 219 -2.37 13.55 12.77
C ILE A 219 -2.94 14.24 14.01
N ALA A 220 -4.27 14.27 14.11
CA ALA A 220 -4.93 14.77 15.31
C ALA A 220 -4.46 13.92 16.49
N PRO A 221 -3.95 14.49 17.59
CA PRO A 221 -3.60 13.70 18.75
C PRO A 221 -4.86 13.01 19.28
N GLU A 222 -4.74 11.72 19.59
CA GLU A 222 -5.78 10.95 20.29
C GLU A 222 -6.33 11.78 21.47
N PRO A 223 -7.66 11.87 21.65
CA PRO A 223 -8.21 12.54 22.82
C PRO A 223 -7.75 11.78 24.06
N SER A 224 -6.78 12.36 24.77
CA SER A 224 -6.22 11.85 26.02
C SER A 224 -7.35 11.34 26.92
N ALA A 225 -7.39 10.03 27.14
CA ALA A 225 -8.19 9.38 28.16
C ALA A 225 -7.68 9.77 29.54
N ALA A 226 -7.93 11.02 29.94
CA ALA A 226 -7.60 11.56 31.25
C ALA A 226 -8.74 12.46 31.74
N ALA A 227 -9.82 11.81 32.16
CA ALA A 227 -10.71 12.30 33.22
C ALA A 227 -11.64 11.16 33.67
N GLY A 228 -11.05 10.05 34.09
CA GLY A 228 -11.72 9.03 34.89
C GLY A 228 -11.16 9.06 36.30
N ASP A 229 -11.99 9.54 37.23
CA ASP A 229 -12.11 9.13 38.63
C ASP A 229 -11.38 9.92 39.75
N ALA A 230 -12.21 10.61 40.56
CA ALA A 230 -12.09 10.87 42.01
C ALA A 230 -13.32 11.72 42.44
N ASN A 231 -14.46 11.16 42.86
CA ASN A 231 -14.81 10.50 44.13
C ASN A 231 -15.40 11.45 45.21
N ASP A 232 -16.59 11.06 45.68
CA ASP A 232 -17.27 11.27 46.98
C ASP A 232 -17.63 12.66 47.54
N GLY A 233 -18.95 12.84 47.77
CA GLY A 233 -19.49 12.88 49.13
C GLY A 233 -19.64 14.23 49.86
N GLU A 234 -20.87 14.78 49.79
CA GLU A 234 -21.66 15.43 50.85
C GLU A 234 -21.07 16.53 51.77
N ALA A 235 -21.69 17.73 51.70
CA ALA A 235 -22.42 18.42 52.79
C ALA A 235 -22.15 19.94 52.88
N GLY A 236 -23.22 20.75 52.84
CA GLY A 236 -23.22 22.14 53.32
C GLY A 236 -24.24 23.06 52.64
N GLU A 237 -25.45 23.16 53.20
CA GLU A 237 -26.37 24.30 53.03
C GLU A 237 -25.62 25.64 53.26
N THR A 238 -25.95 26.79 52.64
CA THR A 238 -27.21 27.55 52.74
C THR A 238 -27.24 28.68 51.71
N GLY A 239 -28.43 28.88 51.09
CA GLY A 239 -29.07 30.16 50.76
C GLY A 239 -28.32 31.26 50.00
N GLU A 240 -28.83 31.63 48.83
CA GLU A 240 -29.42 32.96 48.59
C GLU A 240 -30.26 32.91 47.30
N ALA A 241 -31.39 33.62 47.29
CA ALA A 241 -32.44 33.56 46.29
C ALA A 241 -32.17 34.42 45.01
N ASP A 242 -32.75 33.94 43.88
CA ASP A 242 -33.43 34.61 42.74
C ASP A 242 -33.23 36.14 42.44
N PRO A 243 -33.40 36.63 41.19
CA PRO A 243 -34.23 36.03 40.13
C PRO A 243 -33.71 36.09 38.68
N GLU A 244 -34.42 35.29 37.89
CA GLU A 244 -34.50 35.17 36.43
C GLU A 244 -34.76 36.45 35.60
N PHE A 245 -34.35 36.32 34.32
CA PHE A 245 -34.90 36.89 33.07
C PHE A 245 -34.80 38.40 32.76
N ALA A 246 -33.87 38.77 31.85
CA ALA A 246 -34.12 39.70 30.74
C ALA A 246 -33.01 39.67 29.65
N SER A 247 -33.39 39.15 28.48
CA SER A 247 -33.13 39.60 27.09
C SER A 247 -31.83 40.32 26.67
N ASP A 248 -31.19 39.79 25.62
CA ASP A 248 -30.29 40.48 24.66
C ASP A 248 -30.62 39.93 23.24
N PRO A 249 -30.22 40.53 22.08
CA PRO A 249 -29.81 41.91 21.77
C PRO A 249 -30.66 42.57 20.67
N THR A 250 -30.45 43.88 20.52
CA THR A 250 -30.93 44.69 19.38
C THR A 250 -30.01 44.48 18.17
N ALA A 251 -30.57 44.05 17.05
CA ALA A 251 -29.91 44.03 15.75
C ALA A 251 -29.86 45.44 15.14
N THR A 252 -28.73 45.80 14.53
CA THR A 252 -28.60 46.92 13.58
C THR A 252 -28.57 46.33 12.18
N PRO A 253 -29.19 46.98 11.18
CA PRO A 253 -28.33 47.39 10.05
C PRO A 253 -28.71 48.73 9.40
N GLU A 254 -27.65 49.35 8.89
CA GLU A 254 -27.55 50.12 7.65
C GLU A 254 -28.38 51.38 7.43
N ASP A 255 -27.62 52.47 7.39
CA ASP A 255 -27.98 53.79 6.90
C ASP A 255 -27.16 54.04 5.61
N ALA A 256 -27.84 54.22 4.46
CA ALA A 256 -27.44 55.02 3.28
C ALA A 256 -28.45 54.81 2.10
N PRO A 257 -28.51 55.70 1.08
CA PRO A 257 -29.16 57.00 1.12
C PRO A 257 -30.17 57.19 -0.04
N ARG A 258 -31.08 58.18 0.08
CA ARG A 258 -31.52 59.08 -1.00
C ARG A 258 -32.45 60.18 -0.48
#